data_AF-A0A9W5YRJ7-F1
#
_entry.id   AF-A0A9W5YRJ7-F1
#
_cell.length_a   1.000
_cell.length_b   1.000
_cell.length_c   1.000
_cell.angle_alpha   90.00
_cell.angle_beta   90.00
_cell.angle_gamma   90.00
#
_symmetry.space_group_name_H-M   'P 1'
#
loop_
_entity.id
_entity.type
_entity.pdbx_description
1 polymer ?
#
loop_
_entity_poly.entity_id
_entity_poly.type
_entity_poly.pdbx_seq_one_letter_code
_entity_poly.pdbx_strand_id
1 'polypeptide(L)'
;MNVFDEEPSTITLSTPKASTTGTTIAIILEELRDESRLPYTLHLLPHNHHHHASPTTTTTTTTLTDIHRTGHGTTLHSLPSITTYLLTRYDSDHHHLSYPPRSPEHAAVEESLSKLADRMGIARDHPHDHEHEDKHHPYSHKQQKQQQQLPIIKETEYGG
;
A
#
# COMPACT_ATOMS: atom_id res chain seq x y z
N MET A 1 -40.75 -9.80 -4.46
CA MET A 1 -40.20 -8.45 -4.27
C MET A 1 -39.59 -8.45 -2.88
N ASN A 2 -38.27 -8.59 -2.74
CA ASN A 2 -37.61 -8.57 -1.43
C ASN A 2 -37.47 -7.11 -1.00
N VAL A 3 -38.20 -6.76 0.05
CA VAL A 3 -38.31 -5.43 0.68
C VAL A 3 -37.32 -5.28 1.84
N PHE A 4 -36.13 -5.87 1.70
CA PHE A 4 -35.05 -5.53 2.62
C PHE A 4 -34.47 -4.22 2.13
N ASP A 5 -35.07 -3.12 2.58
CA ASP A 5 -34.37 -1.84 2.67
C ASP A 5 -33.04 -2.15 3.37
N GLU A 6 -31.95 -2.16 2.61
CA GLU A 6 -30.63 -2.49 3.13
C GLU A 6 -30.33 -1.46 4.23
N GLU A 7 -30.43 -1.91 5.50
CA GLU A 7 -30.29 -1.01 6.65
C GLU A 7 -28.96 -0.25 6.58
N PRO A 8 -28.91 1.02 7.01
CA PRO A 8 -27.77 1.89 6.76
C PRO A 8 -26.49 1.32 7.38
N SER A 9 -25.48 1.13 6.55
CA SER A 9 -24.16 0.70 6.96
C SER A 9 -23.32 1.91 7.42
N THR A 10 -22.37 1.69 8.32
CA THR A 10 -21.49 2.75 8.81
C THR A 10 -20.17 2.71 8.05
N ILE A 11 -20.00 3.64 7.11
CA ILE A 11 -18.76 3.76 6.34
C ILE A 11 -17.79 4.69 7.06
N THR A 12 -16.55 4.24 7.21
CA THR A 12 -15.43 5.05 7.72
C THR A 12 -14.24 4.97 6.76
N LEU A 13 -13.79 6.12 6.27
CA LEU A 13 -12.54 6.27 5.54
C LEU A 13 -11.46 6.77 6.51
N SER A 14 -10.49 5.93 6.85
CA SER A 14 -9.28 6.36 7.56
C SER A 14 -8.15 6.58 6.56
N THR A 15 -7.49 7.73 6.60
CA THR A 15 -6.41 8.01 5.64
C THR A 15 -5.40 9.02 6.17
N PRO A 16 -4.11 8.92 5.81
CA PRO A 16 -3.13 9.97 6.14
C PRO A 16 -3.58 11.34 5.61
N LYS A 17 -3.26 12.39 6.38
CA LYS A 17 -3.40 13.78 5.89
C LYS A 17 -2.65 13.95 4.56
N ALA A 18 -3.33 14.57 3.61
CA ALA A 18 -2.85 14.80 2.24
C ALA A 18 -2.52 13.53 1.43
N SER A 19 -3.06 12.36 1.81
CA SER A 19 -2.94 11.13 1.01
C SER A 19 -3.70 11.26 -0.31
N THR A 20 -3.01 11.12 -1.44
CA THR A 20 -3.63 11.09 -2.78
C THR A 20 -4.66 9.98 -2.89
N THR A 21 -4.36 8.80 -2.36
CA THR A 21 -5.30 7.66 -2.28
C THR A 21 -6.55 8.02 -1.50
N GLY A 22 -6.37 8.59 -0.31
CA GLY A 22 -7.47 9.02 0.55
C GLY A 22 -8.33 10.09 -0.09
N THR A 23 -7.70 11.09 -0.71
CA THR A 23 -8.41 12.14 -1.44
C THR A 23 -9.20 11.57 -2.61
N THR A 24 -8.63 10.63 -3.36
CA THR A 24 -9.33 9.99 -4.49
C THR A 24 -10.58 9.24 -4.02
N ILE A 25 -10.48 8.48 -2.93
CA ILE A 25 -11.63 7.76 -2.35
C ILE A 25 -12.65 8.73 -1.77
N ALA A 26 -12.21 9.81 -1.11
CA ALA A 26 -13.11 10.82 -0.56
C ALA A 26 -13.94 11.49 -1.66
N ILE A 27 -13.34 11.79 -2.82
CA ILE A 27 -14.09 12.31 -3.98
C ILE A 27 -15.21 11.35 -4.39
N ILE A 28 -14.91 10.05 -4.52
CA ILE A 28 -15.93 9.04 -4.86
C ILE A 28 -17.04 9.02 -3.82
N LEU A 29 -16.70 9.09 -2.53
CA LEU A 29 -17.68 9.10 -1.44
C LEU A 29 -18.57 10.35 -1.45
N GLU A 30 -18.04 11.52 -1.79
CA GLU A 30 -18.84 12.76 -1.91
C GLU A 30 -19.83 12.65 -3.08
N GLU A 31 -19.41 12.15 -4.24
CA GLU A 31 -20.31 11.94 -5.38
C GLU A 31 -21.42 10.93 -5.04
N LEU A 32 -21.08 9.85 -4.31
CA LEU A 32 -22.07 8.87 -3.86
C LEU A 32 -23.00 9.42 -2.78
N ARG A 33 -22.52 10.33 -1.93
CA ARG A 33 -23.31 10.91 -0.83
C ARG A 33 -24.50 11.70 -1.33
N ASP A 34 -24.35 12.46 -2.40
CA ASP A 34 -25.42 13.31 -2.93
C ASP A 34 -26.58 12.48 -3.51
N GLU A 35 -26.28 11.38 -4.20
CA GLU A 35 -27.28 10.53 -4.86
C GLU A 35 -27.85 9.45 -3.93
N SER A 36 -27.00 8.73 -3.20
CA SER A 36 -27.41 7.58 -2.37
C SER A 36 -27.63 7.92 -0.89
N ARG A 37 -27.46 9.20 -0.51
CA ARG A 37 -27.52 9.68 0.89
C ARG A 37 -26.60 8.90 1.83
N LEU A 38 -25.49 8.39 1.32
CA LEU A 38 -24.56 7.53 2.04
C LEU A 38 -23.84 8.31 3.15
N PRO A 39 -24.13 8.05 4.44
CA PRO A 39 -23.40 8.69 5.51
C PRO A 39 -22.02 8.03 5.65
N TYR A 40 -20.97 8.83 5.67
CA TYR A 40 -19.63 8.34 5.91
C TYR A 40 -18.86 9.24 6.88
N THR A 41 -17.88 8.66 7.58
CA THR A 41 -16.96 9.38 8.48
C THR A 41 -15.57 9.41 7.89
N LEU A 42 -14.95 10.59 7.84
CA LEU A 42 -13.56 10.76 7.46
C LEU A 42 -12.66 10.87 8.70
N HIS A 43 -11.71 9.96 8.83
CA HIS A 43 -10.73 9.95 9.91
C HIS A 43 -9.31 10.22 9.35
N LEU A 44 -8.79 11.42 9.61
CA LEU A 44 -7.47 11.82 9.13
C LEU A 44 -6.36 11.38 10.09
N LEU A 45 -5.54 10.43 9.63
CA LEU A 45 -4.40 9.93 10.38
C LEU A 45 -3.27 10.96 10.37
N PRO A 46 -2.53 11.12 11.49
CA PRO A 46 -1.36 11.98 11.54
C PRO A 46 -0.32 11.54 10.49
N HIS A 47 0.35 12.51 9.87
CA HIS A 47 1.41 12.23 8.91
C HIS A 47 2.62 11.70 9.70
N ASN A 48 3.07 10.47 9.41
CA ASN A 48 4.15 9.86 10.16
C ASN A 48 5.50 10.42 9.67
N HIS A 49 5.91 11.59 10.19
CA HIS A 49 7.26 12.12 9.98
C HIS A 49 8.25 11.37 10.89
N HIS A 50 8.53 10.09 10.60
CA HIS A 50 9.58 9.38 11.34
C HIS A 50 10.97 9.73 10.80
N HIS A 51 11.53 10.83 11.30
CA HIS A 51 12.96 10.85 11.64
C HIS A 51 13.06 10.39 13.10
N HIS A 52 13.67 9.22 13.33
CA HIS A 52 13.88 8.57 14.65
C HIS A 52 12.63 8.06 15.37
N ALA A 53 12.32 6.77 15.25
CA ALA A 53 12.07 5.86 16.39
C ALA A 53 11.51 4.51 15.94
N SER A 54 12.12 3.43 16.46
CA SER A 54 11.58 2.09 16.74
C SER A 54 10.93 1.25 15.61
N PRO A 55 11.22 -0.07 15.50
CA PRO A 55 10.70 -0.94 14.46
C PRO A 55 9.22 -1.35 14.61
N THR A 56 8.45 -0.71 15.49
CA THR A 56 6.99 -0.85 15.52
C THR A 56 6.38 0.15 14.55
N THR A 57 6.48 -0.17 13.27
CA THR A 57 5.98 0.60 12.14
C THR A 57 4.45 0.58 12.10
N THR A 58 3.80 1.55 12.75
CA THR A 58 2.40 1.86 12.44
C THR A 58 2.38 2.51 11.06
N THR A 59 2.31 1.71 9.99
CA THR A 59 2.10 2.20 8.63
C THR A 59 0.73 2.88 8.60
N THR A 60 0.74 4.21 8.47
CA THR A 60 -0.47 5.00 8.28
C THR A 60 -0.96 4.74 6.86
N THR A 61 -1.83 3.76 6.68
CA THR A 61 -2.39 3.37 5.38
C THR A 61 -3.82 3.87 5.23
N THR A 62 -4.27 4.04 3.99
CA THR A 62 -5.67 4.35 3.71
C THR A 62 -6.51 3.09 3.85
N THR A 63 -7.57 3.16 4.64
CA THR A 63 -8.51 2.05 4.86
C THR A 63 -9.95 2.54 4.73
N LEU A 64 -10.79 1.73 4.08
CA LEU A 64 -12.24 1.89 4.11
C LEU A 64 -12.82 0.75 4.95
N THR A 65 -13.60 1.09 5.96
CA THR A 65 -14.36 0.13 6.75
C THR A 65 -15.85 0.39 6.54
N ASP A 66 -16.58 -0.66 6.18
CA ASP A 66 -18.04 -0.64 6.13
C ASP A 66 -18.59 -1.67 7.12
N ILE A 67 -19.32 -1.22 8.14
CA ILE A 67 -19.89 -2.07 9.18
C ILE A 67 -21.40 -2.05 9.08
N HIS A 68 -22.00 -3.22 8.82
CA HIS A 68 -23.44 -3.41 8.89
C HIS A 68 -23.90 -3.61 10.33
N ARG A 69 -25.17 -3.31 10.60
CA ARG A 69 -25.79 -3.49 11.92
C ARG A 69 -25.76 -4.95 12.42
N THR A 70 -25.69 -5.92 11.50
CA THR A 70 -25.52 -7.34 11.83
C THR A 70 -24.15 -7.67 12.45
N GLY A 71 -23.24 -6.70 12.50
CA GLY A 71 -21.87 -6.85 13.00
C GLY A 71 -20.91 -7.40 11.95
N HIS A 72 -21.40 -7.78 10.77
CA HIS A 72 -20.54 -8.11 9.63
C HIS A 72 -20.04 -6.83 8.98
N GLY A 73 -18.72 -6.73 8.80
CA GLY A 73 -18.09 -5.59 8.16
C GLY A 73 -17.03 -5.99 7.17
N THR A 74 -16.80 -5.12 6.19
CA THR A 74 -15.72 -5.25 5.21
C THR A 74 -14.66 -4.20 5.51
N THR A 75 -13.39 -4.57 5.51
CA THR A 75 -12.29 -3.61 5.56
C THR A 75 -11.43 -3.78 4.32
N LEU A 76 -11.15 -2.67 3.64
CA LEU A 76 -10.44 -2.62 2.38
C LEU A 76 -9.29 -1.63 2.48
N HIS A 77 -8.18 -1.91 1.79
CA HIS A 77 -6.91 -1.19 1.96
C HIS A 77 -6.35 -0.61 0.66
N SER A 78 -6.82 -1.06 -0.51
CA SER A 78 -6.29 -0.66 -1.81
C SER A 78 -7.29 0.23 -2.55
N LEU A 79 -6.78 1.16 -3.37
CA LEU A 79 -7.66 1.98 -4.19
C LEU A 79 -8.56 1.14 -5.09
N PRO A 80 -8.07 0.16 -5.89
CA PRO A 80 -8.94 -0.60 -6.77
C PRO A 80 -10.03 -1.35 -6.00
N SER A 81 -9.68 -2.03 -4.91
CA SER A 81 -10.68 -2.78 -4.12
C SER A 81 -11.72 -1.85 -3.50
N ILE A 82 -11.30 -0.71 -2.97
CA ILE A 82 -12.22 0.28 -2.38
C ILE A 82 -13.14 0.88 -3.45
N THR A 83 -12.60 1.32 -4.58
CA THR A 83 -13.39 1.91 -5.67
C THR A 83 -14.38 0.91 -6.24
N THR A 84 -13.95 -0.31 -6.56
CA THR A 84 -14.84 -1.35 -7.08
C THR A 84 -15.95 -1.66 -6.08
N TYR A 85 -15.62 -1.78 -4.79
CA TYR A 85 -16.61 -2.03 -3.74
C TYR A 85 -17.66 -0.93 -3.67
N LEU A 86 -17.22 0.34 -3.61
CA LEU A 86 -18.12 1.49 -3.49
C LEU A 86 -19.07 1.60 -4.68
N LEU A 87 -18.55 1.47 -5.90
CA LEU A 87 -19.36 1.57 -7.12
C LEU A 87 -20.31 0.37 -7.28
N THR A 88 -19.85 -0.84 -6.96
CA THR A 88 -20.69 -2.04 -7.09
C THR A 88 -21.84 -2.04 -6.10
N ARG A 89 -21.65 -1.42 -4.93
CA ARG A 89 -22.65 -1.49 -3.85
C ARG A 89 -23.53 -0.26 -3.72
N TYR A 90 -22.99 0.92 -4.02
CA TYR A 90 -23.69 2.19 -3.77
C TYR A 90 -24.02 2.96 -5.06
N ASP A 91 -23.53 2.52 -6.22
CA ASP A 91 -23.89 3.10 -7.53
C ASP A 91 -24.67 2.11 -8.43
N SER A 92 -24.99 0.90 -7.95
CA SER A 92 -25.54 -0.20 -8.75
C SER A 92 -26.90 0.06 -9.38
N ASP A 93 -27.77 0.83 -8.71
CA ASP A 93 -29.15 1.02 -9.16
C ASP A 93 -29.30 2.14 -10.19
N HIS A 94 -28.32 3.06 -10.23
CA HIS A 94 -28.41 4.29 -11.01
C HIS A 94 -27.30 4.39 -12.06
N HIS A 95 -26.14 3.76 -11.86
CA HIS A 95 -24.98 3.83 -12.77
C HIS A 95 -24.55 5.28 -13.07
N HIS A 96 -24.58 6.16 -12.07
CA HIS A 96 -24.21 7.56 -12.24
C HIS A 96 -22.69 7.72 -12.35
N LEU A 97 -21.94 6.84 -11.69
CA LEU A 97 -20.48 6.85 -11.65
C LEU A 97 -19.84 5.65 -12.35
N SER A 98 -20.58 4.56 -12.52
CA SER A 98 -20.12 3.28 -13.05
C SER A 98 -20.72 2.97 -14.42
N TYR A 99 -19.92 2.31 -15.25
CA TYR A 99 -20.42 1.72 -16.50
C TYR A 99 -21.08 0.36 -16.23
N PRO A 100 -22.06 -0.05 -17.06
CA PRO A 100 -22.69 -1.35 -16.94
C PRO A 100 -21.68 -2.50 -16.91
N PRO A 101 -21.89 -3.54 -16.08
CA PRO A 101 -21.00 -4.68 -16.02
C PRO A 101 -20.81 -5.33 -17.40
N ARG A 102 -19.56 -5.73 -17.71
CA ARG A 102 -19.15 -6.33 -19.00
C ARG A 102 -19.22 -5.40 -20.21
N SER A 103 -19.45 -4.10 -20.01
CA SER A 103 -19.24 -3.14 -21.08
C SER A 103 -17.73 -2.94 -21.35
N PRO A 104 -17.32 -2.55 -22.57
CA PRO A 104 -15.94 -2.18 -22.85
C PRO A 104 -15.40 -1.08 -21.93
N GLU A 105 -16.26 -0.11 -21.58
CA GLU A 105 -15.93 1.01 -20.71
C GLU A 105 -15.67 0.54 -19.27
N HIS A 106 -16.46 -0.42 -18.76
CA HIS A 106 -16.22 -1.02 -17.46
C HIS A 106 -14.84 -1.68 -17.38
N ALA A 107 -14.47 -2.48 -18.38
CA ALA A 107 -13.15 -3.12 -18.45
C ALA A 107 -12.01 -2.08 -18.55
N ALA A 108 -12.21 -1.01 -19.31
CA ALA A 108 -11.23 0.07 -19.43
C ALA A 108 -11.02 0.82 -18.10
N VAL A 109 -12.08 0.98 -17.30
CA VAL A 109 -11.99 1.59 -15.96
C VAL A 109 -11.20 0.68 -15.02
N GLU A 110 -11.47 -0.63 -14.98
CA GLU A 110 -10.72 -1.58 -14.13
C GLU A 110 -9.22 -1.56 -14.46
N GLU A 111 -8.88 -1.61 -15.74
CA GLU A 111 -7.48 -1.52 -16.20
C GLU A 111 -6.83 -0.17 -15.79
N SER A 112 -7.58 0.92 -15.94
CA SER A 112 -7.11 2.27 -15.59
C SER A 112 -6.89 2.44 -14.10
N LEU A 113 -7.77 1.88 -13.25
CA LEU A 113 -7.64 1.91 -11.79
C LEU A 113 -6.40 1.13 -11.34
N SER A 114 -6.14 -0.03 -11.94
CA SER A 114 -4.92 -0.80 -11.66
C SER A 114 -3.66 0.01 -12.00
N LYS A 115 -3.59 0.59 -13.21
CA LYS A 115 -2.48 1.46 -13.63
C LYS A 115 -2.32 2.70 -12.74
N LEU A 116 -3.42 3.28 -12.29
CA LEU A 116 -3.40 4.44 -11.41
C LEU A 116 -2.85 4.06 -10.03
N ALA A 117 -3.26 2.93 -9.47
CA ALA A 117 -2.74 2.41 -8.21
C ALA A 117 -1.22 2.17 -8.28
N ASP A 118 -0.72 1.61 -9.39
CA ASP A 118 0.71 1.43 -9.64
C ASP A 118 1.45 2.77 -9.65
N ARG A 119 0.94 3.75 -10.39
CA ARG A 119 1.54 5.09 -10.51
C ARG A 119 1.58 5.85 -9.19
N MET A 120 0.61 5.59 -8.30
CA MET A 120 0.59 6.17 -6.96
C MET A 120 1.50 5.44 -5.96
N GLY A 121 2.21 4.39 -6.37
CA GLY A 121 3.09 3.62 -5.50
C GLY A 121 2.34 2.76 -4.47
N ILE A 122 1.05 2.49 -4.69
CA ILE A 122 0.18 1.73 -3.76
C ILE A 122 0.34 0.22 -3.98
N ALA A 123 0.75 -0.21 -5.18
CA ALA A 123 0.77 -1.61 -5.58
C ALA A 123 2.05 -2.39 -5.21
N ARG A 124 3.01 -1.80 -4.50
CA ARG A 124 4.31 -2.45 -4.24
C ARG A 124 4.77 -2.31 -2.79
N ASP A 125 4.19 -3.13 -1.93
CA ASP A 125 5.02 -3.89 -0.98
C ASP A 125 5.48 -5.16 -1.72
N HIS A 126 6.43 -5.01 -2.65
CA HIS A 126 7.25 -6.15 -3.02
C HIS A 126 8.34 -6.24 -1.95
N PRO A 127 8.48 -7.37 -1.22
CA PRO A 127 9.69 -7.59 -0.46
C PRO A 127 10.85 -7.47 -1.45
N HIS A 128 11.78 -6.58 -1.16
CA HIS A 128 13.07 -6.55 -1.81
C HIS A 128 13.76 -7.87 -1.49
N ASP A 129 13.52 -8.89 -2.30
CA ASP A 129 14.43 -10.01 -2.42
C ASP A 129 15.72 -9.43 -2.99
N HIS A 130 16.63 -9.09 -2.08
CA HIS A 130 18.05 -9.00 -2.39
C HIS A 130 18.53 -10.40 -2.75
N GLU A 131 18.22 -10.84 -3.96
CA GLU A 131 19.03 -11.86 -4.62
C GLU A 131 20.42 -11.24 -4.79
N HIS A 132 21.31 -11.57 -3.85
CA HIS A 132 22.74 -11.44 -4.02
C HIS A 132 23.09 -12.22 -5.30
N GLU A 133 23.26 -11.48 -6.38
CA GLU A 133 23.86 -11.95 -7.62
C GLU A 133 25.31 -12.32 -7.30
N ASP A 134 25.50 -13.57 -6.85
CA ASP A 134 26.79 -14.18 -6.56
C ASP A 134 27.54 -14.35 -7.88
N LYS A 135 28.15 -13.26 -8.35
CA LYS A 135 28.98 -13.23 -9.55
C LYS A 135 30.26 -13.98 -9.26
N HIS A 136 30.21 -15.30 -9.48
CA HIS A 136 31.36 -16.15 -9.78
C HIS A 136 32.28 -15.46 -10.79
N HIS A 137 33.38 -14.85 -10.31
CA HIS A 137 34.54 -14.52 -11.11
C HIS A 137 35.66 -15.51 -10.76
N PRO A 138 36.16 -16.33 -11.71
CA PRO A 138 37.28 -17.21 -11.47
C PRO A 138 38.58 -16.42 -11.67
N TYR A 139 39.15 -15.86 -10.59
CA TYR A 139 40.49 -15.30 -10.66
C TYR A 139 41.54 -16.38 -10.37
N SER A 140 42.13 -16.84 -11.46
CA SER A 140 43.28 -17.73 -11.55
C SER A 140 44.50 -17.09 -10.87
N HIS A 141 45.17 -17.88 -10.02
CA HIS A 141 46.46 -17.58 -9.42
C HIS A 141 47.51 -17.27 -10.49
N LYS A 142 48.08 -16.05 -10.47
CA LYS A 142 49.49 -15.85 -10.81
C LYS A 142 50.19 -15.02 -9.76
N GLN A 143 51.16 -15.68 -9.13
CA GLN A 143 52.14 -15.13 -8.21
C GLN A 143 52.83 -13.89 -8.79
N GLN A 144 52.87 -12.82 -8.02
CA GLN A 144 54.00 -11.90 -8.10
C GLN A 144 54.31 -11.33 -6.72
N LYS A 145 55.48 -11.74 -6.22
CA LYS A 145 56.11 -11.31 -4.96
C LYS A 145 56.11 -9.78 -4.85
N GLN A 146 55.51 -9.24 -3.80
CA GLN A 146 56.05 -8.07 -3.14
C GLN A 146 56.11 -8.33 -1.64
N GLN A 147 57.34 -8.30 -1.15
CA GLN A 147 57.74 -8.49 0.23
C GLN A 147 57.20 -7.33 1.06
N GLN A 148 56.37 -7.63 2.06
CA GLN A 148 56.24 -6.76 3.22
C GLN A 148 56.87 -7.50 4.40
N GLN A 149 58.12 -7.15 4.70
CA GLN A 149 58.79 -7.55 5.93
C GLN A 149 58.13 -6.79 7.09
N LEU A 150 57.47 -7.53 7.98
CA LEU A 150 57.15 -7.09 9.33
C LEU A 150 58.44 -7.15 10.17
N PRO A 151 58.78 -6.12 10.96
CA PRO A 151 59.90 -6.23 11.89
C PRO A 151 59.52 -7.13 13.07
N ILE A 152 60.28 -8.21 13.23
CA ILE A 152 60.29 -9.07 14.41
C ILE A 152 61.01 -8.33 15.53
N ILE A 153 60.29 -8.08 16.63
CA ILE A 153 60.89 -7.69 17.91
C ILE A 153 61.61 -8.92 18.46
N LYS A 154 62.94 -8.83 18.62
CA LYS A 154 63.73 -9.86 19.32
C LYS A 154 63.92 -9.45 20.77
N GLU A 155 63.30 -10.19 21.67
CA GLU A 155 63.82 -10.34 23.03
C GLU A 155 65.08 -11.24 22.97
N THR A 156 66.16 -10.83 23.63
CA THR A 156 67.18 -11.77 24.11
C THR A 156 67.90 -11.16 25.31
N GLU A 157 67.84 -11.88 26.43
CA GLU A 157 68.58 -11.62 27.67
C GLU A 157 70.05 -12.08 27.61
N TYR A 158 70.78 -11.67 28.65
CA TYR A 158 71.98 -12.24 29.29
C TYR A 158 73.40 -11.99 28.75
N GLY A 159 74.20 -11.35 29.62
CA GLY A 159 75.38 -12.02 30.21
C GLY A 159 76.75 -11.55 29.74
N GLY A 160 77.46 -10.83 30.62
CA GLY A 160 78.89 -10.49 30.51
C GLY A 160 79.35 -9.67 31.70
#